data_AF-A0A0B1TMM6-F1
#
_entry.id   AF-A0A0B1TMM6-F1
#
_cell.length_a   1.000
_cell.length_b   1.000
_cell.length_c   1.000
_cell.angle_alpha   90.00
_cell.angle_beta   90.00
_cell.angle_gamma   90.00
#
_symmetry.space_group_name_H-M   'P 1'
#
loop_
_entity.id
_entity.type
_entity.pdbx_description
1 polymer ?
#
loop_
_entity_poly.entity_id
_entity_poly.type
_entity_poly.pdbx_seq_one_letter_code
_entity_poly.pdbx_strand_id
1 'polypeptide(L)'
;MKFLISAGVSAVITYIFINVSLFTQEWVTVSASRLGITVKKSAGLFPWGCVSENACGIFWDYADGWNIALFFSMLFAWIVQFFALVTAIAALLVKRHRLHLTRSFVSIQVVVTVLLLFTLICYGATYKRNTGSLDTFGIDISLGASYWLCLVSVIFSIVTMGLGGTALRTAHHFDYR
;
A
#
# COMPACT_ATOMS: atom_id res chain seq x y z
N MET A 1 17.92 -7.19 -19.10
CA MET A 1 18.03 -5.74 -18.78
C MET A 1 16.70 -5.01 -18.88
N LYS A 2 15.98 -5.08 -20.02
CA LYS A 2 14.66 -4.44 -20.21
C LYS A 2 13.65 -4.78 -19.08
N PHE A 3 13.53 -6.07 -18.72
CA PHE A 3 12.65 -6.52 -17.63
C PHE A 3 13.02 -5.98 -16.24
N LEU A 4 14.31 -5.77 -15.96
CA LEU A 4 14.76 -5.21 -14.68
C LEU A 4 14.45 -3.71 -14.59
N ILE A 5 14.57 -2.99 -15.70
CA ILE A 5 14.20 -1.56 -15.77
C ILE A 5 12.69 -1.42 -15.61
N SER A 6 11.88 -2.23 -16.31
CA SER A 6 10.43 -2.18 -16.18
C SER A 6 9.97 -2.58 -14.77
N ALA A 7 10.61 -3.57 -14.14
CA ALA A 7 10.38 -3.90 -12.74
C ALA A 7 10.73 -2.70 -11.82
N GLY A 8 11.88 -2.06 -12.03
CA GLY A 8 12.27 -0.87 -11.26
C GLY A 8 11.27 0.28 -11.38
N VAL A 9 10.78 0.58 -12.59
CA VAL A 9 9.75 1.61 -12.81
C VAL A 9 8.46 1.24 -12.10
N SER A 10 8.01 -0.01 -12.21
CA SER A 10 6.83 -0.52 -11.53
C SER A 10 6.96 -0.45 -10.00
N ALA A 11 8.16 -0.69 -9.46
CA ALA A 11 8.46 -0.55 -8.03
C ALA A 11 8.38 0.90 -7.56
N VAL A 12 8.83 1.86 -8.39
CA VAL A 12 8.72 3.30 -8.09
C VAL A 12 7.27 3.73 -8.04
N ILE A 13 6.47 3.31 -9.04
CA ILE A 13 5.03 3.58 -9.08
C ILE A 13 4.33 3.00 -7.84
N THR A 14 4.67 1.75 -7.49
CA THR A 14 4.19 1.10 -6.26
C THR A 14 4.51 1.96 -5.03
N TYR A 15 5.76 2.40 -4.88
CA TYR A 15 6.18 3.24 -3.76
C TYR A 15 5.40 4.56 -3.69
N ILE A 16 5.21 5.24 -4.82
CA ILE A 16 4.41 6.48 -4.87
C ILE A 16 3.00 6.22 -4.36
N PHE A 17 2.32 5.17 -4.83
CA PHE A 17 0.97 4.87 -4.37
C PHE A 17 0.92 4.46 -2.90
N ILE A 18 1.91 3.72 -2.38
CA ILE A 18 2.00 3.44 -0.93
C ILE A 18 2.11 4.75 -0.14
N ASN A 19 2.93 5.72 -0.59
CA ASN A 19 3.05 7.02 0.07
C ASN A 19 1.71 7.75 0.07
N VAL A 20 1.06 7.88 -1.09
CA VAL A 20 -0.23 8.56 -1.16
C VAL A 20 -1.25 7.86 -0.26
N SER A 21 -1.38 6.54 -0.36
CA SER A 21 -2.28 5.77 0.50
C SER A 21 -1.96 5.95 1.99
N LEU A 22 -0.70 5.84 2.42
CA LEU A 22 -0.34 5.94 3.83
C LEU A 22 -0.52 7.34 4.42
N PHE A 23 -0.39 8.41 3.62
CA PHE A 23 -0.38 9.79 4.13
C PHE A 23 -1.62 10.63 3.76
N THR A 24 -2.65 10.05 3.11
CA THR A 24 -3.90 10.78 2.74
C THR A 24 -5.16 10.30 3.48
N GLN A 25 -5.99 11.25 3.93
CA GLN A 25 -7.10 10.99 4.85
C GLN A 25 -8.31 10.29 4.20
N GLU A 26 -8.20 9.71 3.01
CA GLU A 26 -9.31 9.21 2.19
C GLU A 26 -9.36 7.67 2.10
N TRP A 27 -9.21 6.97 3.22
CA TRP A 27 -9.41 5.51 3.24
C TRP A 27 -10.89 5.14 3.35
N VAL A 28 -11.64 5.92 4.11
CA VAL A 28 -13.10 5.81 4.22
C VAL A 28 -13.71 7.20 4.22
N THR A 29 -14.84 7.35 3.54
CA THR A 29 -15.65 8.56 3.57
C THR A 29 -17.02 8.22 4.14
N VAL A 30 -17.48 9.06 5.06
CA VAL A 30 -18.80 8.96 5.68
C VAL A 30 -19.60 10.16 5.23
N SER A 31 -20.77 9.92 4.66
CA SER A 31 -21.74 10.96 4.33
C SER A 31 -23.03 10.74 5.10
N ALA A 32 -23.37 11.72 5.93
CA ALA A 32 -24.64 11.73 6.64
C ALA A 32 -25.50 12.85 6.07
N SER A 33 -26.71 12.51 5.61
CA SER A 33 -27.72 13.46 5.18
C SER A 33 -28.82 13.51 6.25
N ARG A 34 -28.99 14.66 6.90
CA ARG A 34 -30.17 14.94 7.73
C ARG A 34 -30.72 16.30 7.36
N LEU A 35 -32.02 16.36 7.05
CA LEU A 35 -32.74 17.61 6.78
C LEU A 35 -32.08 18.49 5.69
N GLY A 36 -31.57 17.88 4.61
CA GLY A 36 -30.98 18.59 3.47
C GLY A 36 -29.54 19.08 3.66
N ILE A 37 -28.95 18.91 4.86
CA ILE A 37 -27.54 19.22 5.11
C ILE A 37 -26.75 17.92 4.99
N THR A 38 -25.72 17.91 4.13
CA THR A 38 -24.80 16.79 3.95
C THR A 38 -23.49 17.09 4.67
N VAL A 39 -23.13 16.27 5.65
CA VAL A 39 -21.83 16.34 6.32
C VAL A 39 -20.99 15.18 5.79
N LYS A 40 -19.85 15.51 5.16
CA LYS A 40 -18.86 14.54 4.70
C LYS A 40 -17.68 14.55 5.65
N LYS A 41 -17.32 13.39 6.17
CA LYS A 41 -16.08 13.18 6.93
C LYS A 41 -15.24 12.11 6.27
N SER A 42 -13.93 12.27 6.34
CA SER A 42 -12.97 11.32 5.79
C SER A 42 -12.01 10.88 6.87
N ALA A 43 -11.65 9.60 6.89
CA ALA A 43 -10.66 9.07 7.82
C ALA A 43 -9.55 8.32 7.07
N GLY A 44 -8.31 8.53 7.52
CA GLY A 44 -7.12 7.88 7.01
C GLY A 44 -6.61 6.76 7.92
N LEU A 45 -5.56 6.08 7.47
CA LEU A 45 -4.91 5.00 8.22
C LEU A 45 -3.84 5.49 9.21
N PHE A 46 -3.57 6.80 9.28
CA PHE A 46 -2.42 7.37 10.00
C PHE A 46 -2.82 8.15 11.25
N PRO A 47 -1.94 8.16 12.27
CA PRO A 47 -2.27 8.68 13.58
C PRO A 47 -2.33 10.21 13.70
N TRP A 48 -1.85 10.93 12.68
CA TRP A 48 -1.78 12.39 12.65
C TRP A 48 -3.00 13.06 12.01
N GLY A 49 -4.03 12.29 11.64
CA GLY A 49 -5.27 12.82 11.08
C GLY A 49 -6.11 13.61 12.10
N CYS A 50 -6.89 14.56 11.62
CA CYS A 50 -7.80 15.35 12.45
C CYS A 50 -9.22 14.77 12.38
N VAL A 51 -9.84 14.49 13.53
CA VAL A 51 -11.23 13.99 13.64
C VAL A 51 -12.24 15.14 13.43
N SER A 52 -11.79 16.38 13.63
CA SER A 52 -12.46 17.65 13.33
C SER A 52 -11.42 18.79 13.23
N GLU A 53 -11.82 19.99 12.78
CA GLU A 53 -10.95 21.18 12.62
C GLU A 53 -10.07 21.52 13.84
N ASN A 54 -10.46 21.08 15.05
CA ASN A 54 -9.75 21.37 16.31
C ASN A 54 -9.31 20.12 17.10
N ALA A 55 -9.47 18.90 16.55
CA ALA A 55 -9.12 17.65 17.25
C ALA A 55 -8.17 16.80 16.40
N CYS A 56 -6.91 17.24 16.35
CA CYS A 56 -5.81 16.47 15.77
C CYS A 56 -5.05 15.77 16.91
N GLY A 57 -4.87 14.46 16.84
CA GLY A 57 -4.01 13.72 17.77
C GLY A 57 -4.65 12.62 18.62
N ILE A 58 -5.95 12.34 18.48
CA ILE A 58 -6.65 11.33 19.30
C ILE A 58 -6.79 9.97 18.59
N PHE A 59 -5.98 9.72 17.54
CA PHE A 59 -6.04 8.43 16.85
C PHE A 59 -5.74 7.28 17.79
N TRP A 60 -4.69 7.37 18.60
CA TRP A 60 -4.26 6.27 19.47
C TRP A 60 -5.26 5.93 20.58
N ASP A 61 -6.05 6.90 21.04
CA ASP A 61 -7.02 6.66 22.12
C ASP A 61 -8.35 6.09 21.60
N TYR A 62 -8.64 6.22 20.29
CA TYR A 62 -9.87 5.73 19.66
C TYR A 62 -9.65 4.68 18.57
N ALA A 63 -8.40 4.39 18.19
CA ALA A 63 -8.10 3.41 17.18
C ALA A 63 -8.31 2.01 17.75
N ASP A 64 -9.23 1.27 17.13
CA ASP A 64 -9.35 -0.17 17.36
C ASP A 64 -8.04 -0.88 17.02
N GLY A 65 -7.74 -1.99 17.70
CA GLY A 65 -6.49 -2.73 17.55
C GLY A 65 -6.21 -3.16 16.10
N TRP A 66 -7.28 -3.38 15.31
CA TRP A 66 -7.18 -3.64 13.89
C TRP A 66 -6.64 -2.45 13.08
N ASN A 67 -7.08 -1.23 13.36
CA ASN A 67 -6.58 -0.04 12.67
C ASN A 67 -5.10 0.19 12.99
N ILE A 68 -4.69 -0.07 14.23
CA ILE A 68 -3.28 -0.02 14.66
C ILE A 68 -2.43 -1.04 13.90
N ALA A 69 -2.90 -2.30 13.82
CA ALA A 69 -2.20 -3.35 13.10
C ALA A 69 -2.06 -3.04 11.60
N LEU A 70 -3.11 -2.50 10.98
CA LEU A 70 -3.12 -2.10 9.57
C LEU A 70 -2.17 -0.93 9.32
N PHE A 71 -2.14 0.06 10.21
CA PHE A 71 -1.17 1.15 10.17
C PHE A 71 0.27 0.63 10.18
N PHE A 72 0.61 -0.24 11.14
CA PHE A 72 1.96 -0.81 11.21
C PHE A 72 2.29 -1.66 9.99
N SER A 73 1.36 -2.47 9.50
CA SER A 73 1.56 -3.25 8.26
C SER A 73 1.88 -2.35 7.07
N MET A 74 1.11 -1.27 6.88
CA MET A 74 1.33 -0.32 5.79
C MET A 74 2.64 0.47 5.96
N LEU A 75 3.00 0.83 7.20
CA LEU A 75 4.26 1.49 7.52
C LEU A 75 5.46 0.57 7.22
N PHE A 76 5.39 -0.71 7.62
CA PHE A 76 6.43 -1.68 7.28
C PHE A 76 6.52 -1.90 5.78
N ALA A 77 5.39 -1.99 5.07
CA ALA A 77 5.38 -2.10 3.61
C ALA A 77 6.09 -0.91 2.96
N TRP A 78 5.85 0.31 3.45
CA TRP A 78 6.52 1.53 3.00
C TRP A 78 8.04 1.50 3.23
N ILE A 79 8.49 1.17 4.44
CA ILE A 79 9.92 1.06 4.77
C ILE A 79 10.61 0.00 3.90
N VAL A 80 10.00 -1.18 3.79
CA VAL A 80 10.57 -2.30 3.04
C VAL A 80 10.60 -1.99 1.54
N GLN A 81 9.58 -1.31 1.00
CA GLN A 81 9.56 -0.87 -0.40
C GLN A 81 10.68 0.16 -0.69
N PHE A 82 11.02 1.02 0.25
CA PHE A 82 12.17 1.92 0.10
C PHE A 82 13.48 1.12 -0.11
N PHE A 83 13.72 0.08 0.69
CA PHE A 83 14.87 -0.81 0.50
C PHE A 83 14.81 -1.60 -0.81
N ALA A 84 13.61 -1.97 -1.27
CA ALA A 84 13.42 -2.58 -2.59
C ALA A 84 13.91 -1.64 -3.71
N LEU A 85 13.60 -0.34 -3.63
CA LEU A 85 14.08 0.64 -4.60
C LEU A 85 15.60 0.80 -4.58
N VAL A 86 16.19 0.88 -3.38
CA VAL A 86 17.65 0.98 -3.24
C VAL A 86 18.34 -0.24 -3.87
N THR A 87 17.83 -1.44 -3.61
CA THR A 87 18.38 -2.68 -4.19
C THR A 87 18.18 -2.77 -5.71
N ALA A 88 17.04 -2.30 -6.24
CA ALA A 88 16.79 -2.22 -7.67
C ALA A 88 17.76 -1.26 -8.37
N ILE A 89 17.98 -0.07 -7.81
CA ILE A 89 18.95 0.92 -8.34
C ILE A 89 20.37 0.33 -8.29
N ALA A 90 20.75 -0.29 -7.18
CA ALA A 90 22.05 -0.96 -7.06
C ALA A 90 22.23 -2.07 -8.11
N ALA A 91 21.19 -2.87 -8.39
CA ALA A 91 21.24 -3.93 -9.41
C ALA A 91 21.42 -3.38 -10.84
N LEU A 92 20.92 -2.18 -11.12
CA LEU A 92 21.09 -1.50 -12.40
C LEU A 92 22.53 -0.98 -12.57
N LEU A 93 23.08 -0.36 -11.53
CA LEU A 93 24.40 0.28 -11.55
C LEU A 93 25.57 -0.72 -11.40
N VAL A 94 25.46 -1.68 -10.48
CA VAL A 94 26.54 -2.60 -10.14
C VAL A 94 26.42 -3.91 -10.93
N LYS A 95 26.98 -3.91 -12.14
CA LYS A 95 26.96 -5.09 -13.04
C LYS A 95 27.50 -6.37 -12.37
N ARG A 96 28.57 -6.25 -11.58
CA ARG A 96 29.28 -7.39 -10.96
C ARG A 96 28.41 -8.20 -9.99
N HIS A 97 27.50 -7.56 -9.26
CA HIS A 97 26.63 -8.22 -8.27
C HIS A 97 25.16 -8.21 -8.68
N ARG A 98 24.88 -7.97 -9.97
CA ARG A 98 23.52 -7.78 -10.48
C ARG A 98 22.59 -8.95 -10.16
N LEU A 99 23.06 -10.19 -10.33
CA LEU A 99 22.22 -11.37 -10.10
C LEU A 99 21.81 -11.49 -8.62
N HIS A 100 22.77 -11.33 -7.71
CA HIS A 100 22.50 -11.33 -6.26
C HIS A 100 21.55 -10.18 -5.87
N LEU A 101 21.80 -8.96 -6.34
CA LEU A 101 20.97 -7.79 -6.04
C LEU A 101 19.56 -7.92 -6.64
N THR A 102 19.43 -8.48 -7.85
CA THR A 102 18.12 -8.74 -8.46
C THR A 102 17.33 -9.78 -7.66
N ARG A 103 18.00 -10.83 -7.16
CA ARG A 103 17.37 -11.82 -6.28
C ARG A 103 16.90 -11.19 -4.97
N SER A 104 17.74 -10.37 -4.33
CA SER A 104 17.35 -9.63 -3.13
C SER A 104 16.16 -8.71 -3.39
N PHE A 105 16.20 -7.92 -4.46
CA PHE A 105 15.10 -7.05 -4.87
C PHE A 105 13.78 -7.81 -5.03
N VAL A 106 13.78 -8.93 -5.76
CA VAL A 106 12.58 -9.75 -5.95
C VAL A 106 12.07 -10.30 -4.61
N SER A 107 12.96 -10.78 -3.74
CA SER A 107 12.56 -11.30 -2.42
C SER A 107 11.93 -10.21 -1.53
N ILE A 108 12.48 -9.00 -1.54
CA ILE A 108 11.92 -7.86 -0.81
C ILE A 108 10.55 -7.48 -1.38
N GLN A 109 10.40 -7.47 -2.71
CA GLN A 109 9.13 -7.15 -3.37
C GLN A 109 8.03 -8.16 -3.03
N VAL A 110 8.37 -9.44 -2.84
CA VAL A 110 7.41 -10.46 -2.37
C VAL A 110 6.87 -10.06 -0.98
N VAL A 111 7.76 -9.70 -0.05
CA VAL A 111 7.36 -9.28 1.31
C VAL A 111 6.45 -8.06 1.26
N VAL A 112 6.80 -7.05 0.46
CA VAL A 112 5.94 -5.85 0.28
C VAL A 112 4.57 -6.25 -0.26
N THR A 113 4.52 -7.12 -1.27
CA THR A 113 3.25 -7.57 -1.86
C THR A 113 2.36 -8.25 -0.82
N VAL A 114 2.94 -9.11 0.02
CA VAL A 114 2.21 -9.80 1.09
C VAL A 114 1.67 -8.80 2.12
N LEU A 115 2.48 -7.83 2.56
CA LEU A 115 2.04 -6.82 3.51
C LEU A 115 0.92 -5.93 2.94
N LEU A 116 1.03 -5.51 1.68
CA LEU A 116 -0.02 -4.71 1.03
C LEU A 116 -1.31 -5.50 0.83
N LEU A 117 -1.23 -6.77 0.44
CA LEU A 117 -2.38 -7.65 0.34
C LEU A 117 -3.06 -7.83 1.70
N PHE A 118 -2.27 -8.07 2.76
CA PHE A 118 -2.78 -8.14 4.12
C PHE A 118 -3.53 -6.86 4.50
N THR A 119 -2.92 -5.70 4.30
CA THR A 119 -3.56 -4.40 4.61
C THR A 119 -4.87 -4.23 3.83
N LEU A 120 -4.86 -4.50 2.51
CA LEU A 120 -6.03 -4.34 1.66
C LEU A 120 -7.18 -5.26 2.08
N ILE A 121 -6.90 -6.56 2.27
CA ILE A 121 -7.91 -7.57 2.60
C ILE A 121 -8.48 -7.33 4.00
N CYS A 122 -7.61 -7.11 5.00
CA CYS A 122 -8.05 -6.93 6.38
C CYS A 122 -8.80 -5.60 6.57
N TYR A 123 -8.39 -4.52 5.88
CA TYR A 123 -9.16 -3.28 5.89
C TYR A 123 -10.53 -3.46 5.24
N GLY A 124 -10.60 -4.09 4.06
CA GLY A 124 -11.87 -4.38 3.37
C GLY A 124 -12.81 -5.28 4.18
N ALA A 125 -12.27 -6.29 4.86
CA ALA A 125 -13.04 -7.17 5.73
C ALA A 125 -13.60 -6.42 6.96
N THR A 126 -12.77 -5.58 7.58
CA THR A 126 -13.17 -4.74 8.74
C THR A 126 -14.23 -3.73 8.33
N TYR A 127 -14.05 -3.09 7.17
CA TYR A 127 -15.05 -2.21 6.57
C TYR A 127 -16.40 -2.91 6.42
N LYS A 128 -16.44 -4.07 5.74
CA LYS A 128 -17.68 -4.82 5.50
C LYS A 128 -18.38 -5.22 6.79
N ARG A 129 -17.61 -5.58 7.83
CA ARG A 129 -18.14 -5.92 9.15
C ARG A 129 -18.82 -4.72 9.83
N ASN A 130 -18.23 -3.54 9.70
CA ASN A 130 -18.68 -2.34 10.41
C ASN A 130 -19.80 -1.59 9.67
N THR A 131 -19.82 -1.62 8.33
CA THR A 131 -20.84 -0.91 7.54
C THR A 131 -22.15 -1.67 7.38
N GLY A 132 -22.13 -3.00 7.43
CA GLY A 132 -23.33 -3.83 7.24
C GLY A 132 -24.46 -3.61 8.25
N SER A 133 -24.19 -2.93 9.37
CA SER A 133 -25.20 -2.57 10.39
C SER A 133 -25.61 -1.09 10.37
N LEU A 134 -24.93 -0.23 9.60
CA LEU A 134 -25.09 1.23 9.64
C LEU A 134 -25.93 1.79 8.47
N ASP A 135 -26.03 1.05 7.36
CA ASP A 135 -26.90 1.40 6.21
C ASP A 135 -28.37 1.59 6.62
N THR A 136 -28.81 0.94 7.70
CA THR A 136 -30.19 1.03 8.20
C THR A 136 -30.55 2.40 8.79
N PHE A 137 -29.56 3.26 9.08
CA PHE A 137 -29.77 4.57 9.71
C PHE A 137 -29.61 5.77 8.74
N GLY A 138 -29.49 5.53 7.43
CA GLY A 138 -29.33 6.58 6.42
C GLY A 138 -27.95 7.26 6.44
N ILE A 139 -26.94 6.56 6.95
CA ILE A 139 -25.53 6.97 6.91
C ILE A 139 -24.86 6.15 5.81
N ASP A 140 -24.40 6.81 4.75
CA ASP A 140 -23.69 6.15 3.66
C ASP A 140 -22.18 6.22 3.93
N ILE A 141 -21.58 5.04 4.11
CA ILE A 141 -20.15 4.87 4.34
C ILE A 141 -19.59 4.23 3.09
N SER A 142 -18.58 4.86 2.48
CA SER A 142 -17.96 4.39 1.24
C SER A 142 -16.43 4.32 1.36
N LEU A 143 -15.81 3.37 0.65
CA LEU A 143 -14.35 3.27 0.55
C LEU A 143 -13.79 4.47 -0.23
N GLY A 144 -12.83 5.17 0.34
CA GLY A 144 -12.25 6.37 -0.25
C GLY A 144 -11.11 6.09 -1.24
N ALA A 145 -10.58 7.16 -1.84
CA ALA A 145 -9.55 7.07 -2.88
C ALA A 145 -8.26 6.39 -2.39
N SER A 146 -7.81 6.62 -1.16
CA SER A 146 -6.57 6.07 -0.61
C SER A 146 -6.60 4.53 -0.55
N TYR A 147 -7.77 3.93 -0.29
CA TYR A 147 -7.96 2.49 -0.32
C TYR A 147 -7.81 1.93 -1.74
N TRP A 148 -8.42 2.58 -2.73
CA TRP A 148 -8.30 2.18 -4.14
C TRP A 148 -6.89 2.39 -4.68
N LEU A 149 -6.19 3.45 -4.25
CA LEU A 149 -4.77 3.63 -4.55
C LEU A 149 -3.90 2.54 -3.92
N CYS A 150 -4.30 2.01 -2.76
CA CYS A 150 -3.63 0.85 -2.16
C CYS A 150 -3.83 -0.40 -3.04
N LEU A 151 -5.02 -0.63 -3.59
CA LEU A 151 -5.26 -1.69 -4.59
C LEU A 151 -4.35 -1.50 -5.81
N VAL A 152 -4.24 -0.29 -6.34
CA VAL A 152 -3.34 0.00 -7.47
C VAL A 152 -1.89 -0.32 -7.08
N SER A 153 -1.45 0.04 -5.87
CA SER A 153 -0.11 -0.30 -5.37
C SER A 153 0.11 -1.82 -5.31
N VAL A 154 -0.88 -2.60 -4.89
CA VAL A 154 -0.82 -4.08 -4.88
C VAL A 154 -0.63 -4.62 -6.30
N ILE A 155 -1.41 -4.13 -7.26
CA ILE A 155 -1.33 -4.58 -8.66
C ILE A 155 0.08 -4.32 -9.22
N PHE A 156 0.60 -3.10 -9.06
CA PHE A 156 1.94 -2.76 -9.51
C PHE A 156 3.03 -3.53 -8.74
N SER A 157 2.82 -3.85 -7.46
CA SER A 157 3.74 -4.70 -6.69
C SER A 157 3.81 -6.13 -7.25
N ILE A 158 2.66 -6.72 -7.60
CA ILE A 158 2.57 -8.04 -8.23
C ILE A 158 3.26 -8.03 -9.60
N VAL A 159 3.00 -7.01 -10.42
CA VAL A 159 3.66 -6.83 -11.72
C VAL A 159 5.18 -6.71 -11.55
N THR A 160 5.64 -5.94 -10.57
CA THR A 160 7.06 -5.80 -10.23
C THR A 160 7.69 -7.14 -9.88
N MET A 161 7.03 -7.94 -9.05
CA MET A 161 7.48 -9.28 -8.68
C MET A 161 7.59 -10.20 -9.90
N GLY A 162 6.58 -10.19 -10.79
CA GLY A 162 6.60 -10.99 -12.03
C GLY A 162 7.72 -10.58 -12.99
N LEU A 163 7.89 -9.28 -13.22
CA LEU A 163 8.95 -8.74 -14.08
C LEU A 163 10.35 -8.97 -13.50
N GLY A 164 10.51 -8.81 -12.18
CA GLY A 164 11.77 -9.09 -11.50
C GLY A 164 12.13 -10.57 -11.54
N GLY A 165 11.14 -11.46 -11.34
CA GLY A 165 11.33 -12.91 -11.45
C GLY A 165 11.74 -13.36 -12.85
N THR A 166 11.12 -12.80 -13.90
CA THR A 166 11.53 -13.07 -15.28
C THR A 166 12.93 -12.54 -15.57
N ALA A 167 13.28 -11.34 -15.09
CA ALA A 167 14.63 -10.78 -15.22
C ALA A 167 15.69 -11.69 -14.57
N LEU A 168 15.41 -12.24 -13.38
CA LEU A 168 16.29 -13.17 -12.68
C LEU A 168 16.46 -14.48 -13.46
N ARG A 169 15.35 -15.06 -13.96
CA ARG A 169 15.38 -16.30 -14.75
C ARG A 169 16.18 -16.14 -16.03
N THR A 170 16.02 -15.02 -16.74
CA THR A 170 16.79 -14.73 -17.94
C THR A 170 18.28 -14.57 -17.63
N ALA A 171 18.65 -13.87 -16.55
CA ALA A 171 20.05 -13.70 -16.17
C ALA A 171 20.72 -15.06 -15.84
N HIS A 172 20.02 -15.93 -15.11
CA HIS A 172 20.52 -17.26 -14.77
C HIS A 172 20.74 -18.16 -16.00
N HIS A 173 19.96 -18.01 -17.07
CA HIS A 173 20.17 -18.79 -18.30
C HIS A 173 21.43 -18.40 -19.08
N PHE A 174 21.93 -17.16 -18.91
CA PHE A 174 23.16 -16.72 -19.58
C PHE A 174 24.44 -17.11 -18.83
N ASP A 175 24.39 -17.26 -17.50
CA ASP A 175 25.58 -17.63 -16.70
C ASP A 175 25.94 -19.13 -16.79
N TYR A 176 25.04 -19.98 -17.32
CA TYR A 176 25.24 -21.44 -17.47
C TYR A 176 25.48 -21.90 -18.91
N ARG A 177 25.78 -20.97 -19.82
CA ARG A 177 26.20 -21.24 -21.20
C ARG A 177 27.63 -20.79 -21.40
#